data_AF-A0A3L7Q5B4-F1
#
_entry.id   AF-A0A3L7Q5B4-F1
#
_cell.length_a   1.000
_cell.length_b   1.000
_cell.length_c   1.000
_cell.angle_alpha   90.00
_cell.angle_beta   90.00
_cell.angle_gamma   90.00
#
_symmetry.space_group_name_H-M   'P 1'
#
loop_
_entity.id
_entity.type
_entity.pdbx_description
1 polymer ?
#
loop_
_entity_poly.entity_id
_entity_poly.type
_entity_poly.pdbx_seq_one_letter_code
_entity_poly.pdbx_strand_id
1 'polypeptide(L)'
;FDLGIGVNAIDYSGYPDCRPEFIAAFERVANLATRAGVESGHIRLHTPLQQLSKAQIVRLGRELGVDLSLTISCYDPSANGVPCGRCDACELRARGFAEAG
;
A
#
# COMPACT_ATOMS: atom_id res chain seq x y z
N PHE A 1 12.11 4.45 -15.20
CA PHE A 1 12.19 4.43 -13.72
C PHE A 1 10.97 3.75 -13.18
N ASP A 2 11.14 2.87 -12.21
CA ASP A 2 10.05 2.15 -11.59
C ASP A 2 9.79 2.74 -10.20
N LEU A 3 8.55 3.11 -9.94
CA LEU A 3 8.10 3.67 -8.66
C LEU A 3 7.03 2.74 -8.10
N GLY A 4 7.35 2.03 -7.02
CA GLY A 4 6.40 1.19 -6.31
C GLY A 4 5.67 1.96 -5.20
N ILE A 5 4.34 1.87 -5.16
CA ILE A 5 3.53 2.42 -4.06
C ILE A 5 2.50 1.39 -3.58
N GLY A 6 2.27 1.36 -2.27
CA GLY A 6 1.40 0.39 -1.60
C GLY A 6 -0.08 0.80 -1.52
N VAL A 7 -0.57 1.62 -2.46
CA VAL A 7 -1.99 2.05 -2.46
C VAL A 7 -2.92 0.86 -2.60
N ASN A 8 -4.10 0.96 -1.99
CA ASN A 8 -5.13 -0.08 -2.00
C ASN A 8 -6.50 0.54 -2.30
N ALA A 9 -7.27 -0.09 -3.19
CA ALA A 9 -8.58 0.40 -3.61
C ALA A 9 -9.77 -0.42 -3.06
N ILE A 10 -9.51 -1.57 -2.43
CA ILE A 10 -10.55 -2.49 -1.92
C ILE A 10 -10.98 -2.09 -0.51
N ASP A 11 -10.02 -1.81 0.36
CA ASP A 11 -10.28 -1.44 1.75
C ASP A 11 -10.71 0.03 1.80
N TYR A 12 -11.97 0.23 1.38
CA TYR A 12 -12.58 1.51 1.05
C TYR A 12 -12.58 2.47 2.24
N SER A 13 -11.57 3.32 2.28
CA SER A 13 -11.59 4.58 3.01
C SER A 13 -12.22 5.70 2.18
N GLY A 14 -12.63 5.42 0.93
CA GLY A 14 -13.30 6.38 0.04
C GLY A 14 -12.36 7.36 -0.67
N TYR A 15 -11.05 7.21 -0.50
CA TYR A 15 -10.03 8.09 -1.06
C TYR A 15 -9.94 7.96 -2.59
N PRO A 16 -10.31 9.00 -3.36
CA PRO A 16 -10.36 8.93 -4.82
C PRO A 16 -8.98 8.81 -5.47
N ASP A 17 -7.92 9.20 -4.75
CA ASP A 17 -6.52 9.14 -5.13
C ASP A 17 -5.89 7.73 -5.03
N CYS A 18 -6.61 6.75 -4.50
CA CYS A 18 -6.14 5.35 -4.48
C CYS A 18 -6.62 4.53 -5.70
N ARG A 19 -7.44 5.10 -6.58
CA ARG A 19 -8.10 4.39 -7.68
C ARG A 19 -7.20 4.21 -8.90
N PRO A 20 -7.37 3.13 -9.70
CA PRO A 20 -6.56 2.91 -10.90
C PRO A 20 -6.53 4.10 -11.87
N GLU A 21 -7.65 4.80 -12.02
CA GLU A 21 -7.79 5.95 -12.91
C GLU A 21 -6.92 7.13 -12.45
N PHE A 22 -6.88 7.40 -11.14
CA PHE A 22 -6.00 8.43 -10.59
C PHE A 22 -4.54 8.05 -10.79
N ILE A 23 -4.16 6.81 -10.48
CA ILE A 23 -2.77 6.35 -10.65
C ILE A 23 -2.32 6.47 -12.12
N ALA A 24 -3.16 6.04 -13.06
CA ALA A 24 -2.87 6.17 -14.49
C ALA A 24 -2.78 7.64 -14.93
N ALA A 25 -3.64 8.51 -14.41
CA ALA A 25 -3.58 9.94 -14.68
C ALA A 25 -2.31 10.58 -14.12
N PHE A 26 -1.95 10.24 -12.87
CA PHE A 26 -0.75 10.74 -12.21
C PHE A 26 0.51 10.29 -12.95
N GLU A 27 0.59 9.03 -13.42
CA GLU A 27 1.72 8.56 -14.23
C GLU A 27 1.91 9.41 -15.48
N ARG A 28 0.81 9.74 -16.19
CA ARG A 28 0.88 10.62 -17.38
C ARG A 28 1.36 12.02 -17.02
N VAL A 29 0.84 12.59 -15.94
CA VAL A 29 1.25 13.93 -15.47
C VAL A 29 2.71 13.92 -15.06
N ALA A 30 3.18 12.91 -14.31
CA ALA A 30 4.56 12.78 -13.88
C ALA A 30 5.51 12.70 -15.08
N ASN A 31 5.13 11.95 -16.11
CA ASN A 31 5.93 11.84 -17.34
C ASN A 31 5.96 13.14 -18.16
N LEU A 32 4.90 13.96 -18.13
CA LEU A 32 4.83 15.23 -18.83
C LEU A 32 5.50 16.39 -18.08
N ALA A 33 5.38 16.41 -16.75
CA ALA A 33 5.65 17.58 -15.93
C ALA A 33 6.92 17.46 -15.06
N THR A 34 7.69 16.37 -15.18
CA THR A 34 8.95 16.21 -14.45
C THR A 34 10.13 16.07 -15.41
N ARG A 35 11.28 16.62 -15.01
CA ARG A 35 12.53 16.45 -15.76
C ARG A 35 12.91 14.98 -15.92
N ALA A 36 12.67 14.16 -14.88
CA ALA A 36 12.92 12.73 -14.94
C ALA A 36 12.10 12.07 -16.05
N GLY A 37 10.80 12.39 -16.14
CA GLY A 37 9.91 11.89 -17.19
C GLY A 37 10.25 12.37 -18.60
N VAL A 38 10.62 13.65 -18.74
CA VAL A 38 10.86 14.27 -20.05
C VAL A 38 12.26 13.97 -20.61
N GLU A 39 13.30 14.04 -19.76
CA GLU A 39 14.70 13.99 -20.22
C GLU A 39 15.38 12.66 -19.87
N SER A 40 15.01 12.03 -18.75
CA SER A 40 15.74 10.88 -18.20
C SER A 40 15.09 9.52 -18.48
N GLY A 41 13.86 9.50 -19.03
CA GLY A 41 13.14 8.30 -19.42
C GLY A 41 11.76 8.17 -18.77
N HIS A 42 11.00 7.14 -19.17
CA HIS A 42 9.61 6.96 -18.74
C HIS A 42 9.51 6.49 -17.27
N ILE A 43 8.69 7.17 -16.48
CA ILE A 43 8.30 6.78 -15.12
C ILE A 43 7.14 5.78 -15.22
N ARG A 44 7.27 4.63 -14.56
CA ARG A 44 6.22 3.62 -14.44
C ARG A 44 5.86 3.40 -12.98
N LEU A 45 4.58 3.55 -12.66
CA LEU A 45 4.02 3.30 -11.34
C LEU A 45 3.61 1.83 -11.22
N HIS A 46 4.02 1.22 -10.12
CA HIS A 46 3.62 -0.14 -9.74
C HIS A 46 2.78 -0.09 -8.48
N THR A 47 1.56 -0.61 -8.57
CA THR A 47 0.59 -0.67 -7.46
C THR A 47 0.21 -2.12 -7.16
N PRO A 48 1.18 -3.00 -6.81
CA PRO A 48 0.95 -4.46 -6.75
C PRO A 48 -0.10 -4.86 -5.71
N LEU A 49 -0.39 -3.99 -4.75
CA LEU A 49 -1.35 -4.26 -3.67
C LEU A 49 -2.74 -3.64 -3.94
N GLN A 50 -2.94 -2.94 -5.05
CA GLN A 50 -4.12 -2.10 -5.28
C GLN A 50 -5.44 -2.88 -5.24
N GLN A 51 -5.41 -4.11 -5.76
CA GLN A 51 -6.56 -4.99 -5.91
C GLN A 51 -6.48 -6.20 -4.97
N LEU A 52 -5.66 -6.14 -3.92
CA LEU A 52 -5.53 -7.21 -2.93
C LEU A 52 -6.31 -6.86 -1.66
N SER A 53 -7.02 -7.82 -1.07
CA SER A 53 -7.52 -7.68 0.30
C SER A 53 -6.37 -7.72 1.30
N LYS A 54 -6.58 -7.27 2.56
CA LYS A 54 -5.57 -7.40 3.61
C LYS A 54 -5.08 -8.84 3.80
N ALA A 55 -5.98 -9.83 3.72
CA ALA A 55 -5.61 -11.24 3.81
C ALA A 55 -4.67 -11.66 2.65
N GLN A 56 -4.96 -11.22 1.42
CA GLN A 56 -4.11 -11.49 0.26
C GLN A 56 -2.74 -10.81 0.40
N ILE A 57 -2.68 -9.58 0.94
CA ILE A 57 -1.43 -8.88 1.21
C ILE A 57 -0.59 -9.63 2.25
N VAL A 58 -1.21 -10.14 3.32
CA VAL A 58 -0.53 -10.95 4.34
C VAL A 58 0.04 -12.24 3.72
N ARG A 59 -0.75 -12.96 2.92
CA ARG A 59 -0.28 -14.17 2.23
C ARG A 59 0.88 -13.88 1.28
N LEU A 60 0.76 -12.83 0.46
CA LEU A 60 1.84 -12.40 -0.43
C LEU A 60 3.12 -12.06 0.34
N GLY A 61 3.02 -11.36 1.46
CA GLY A 61 4.17 -11.07 2.33
C GLY A 61 4.83 -12.34 2.84
N ARG A 62 4.05 -13.32 3.30
CA ARG A 62 4.55 -14.63 3.75
C ARG A 62 5.21 -15.42 2.61
N GLU A 63 4.58 -15.46 1.44
CA GLU A 63 5.11 -16.13 0.23
C GLU A 63 6.46 -15.55 -0.20
N LEU A 64 6.63 -14.24 -0.07
CA LEU A 64 7.88 -13.53 -0.38
C LEU A 64 8.91 -13.60 0.75
N GLY A 65 8.62 -14.27 1.87
CA GLY A 65 9.52 -14.37 3.02
C GLY A 65 9.69 -13.08 3.81
N VAL A 66 8.73 -12.15 3.73
CA VAL A 66 8.77 -10.87 4.46
C VAL A 66 8.36 -11.10 5.91
N ASP A 67 9.21 -10.65 6.83
CA ASP A 67 8.86 -10.61 8.26
C ASP A 67 7.91 -9.43 8.55
N LEU A 68 6.61 -9.71 8.50
CA LEU A 68 5.58 -8.72 8.77
C LEU A 68 5.55 -8.28 10.25
N SER A 69 6.23 -8.97 11.17
CA SER A 69 6.28 -8.56 12.58
C SER A 69 7.08 -7.26 12.80
N LEU A 70 7.98 -6.94 11.86
CA LEU A 70 8.79 -5.71 11.87
C LEU A 70 8.02 -4.47 11.39
N THR A 71 6.75 -4.62 10.99
CA THR A 71 5.95 -3.54 10.40
C THR A 71 4.93 -2.98 11.39
N ILE A 72 4.70 -1.66 11.31
CA ILE A 72 3.73 -0.95 12.15
C ILE A 72 2.57 -0.49 11.27
N SER A 73 1.34 -0.81 11.66
CA SER A 73 0.12 -0.27 11.04
C SER A 73 -0.72 0.56 12.00
N CYS A 74 -0.47 0.46 13.30
CA CYS A 74 -1.22 1.19 14.33
C CYS A 74 -1.03 2.71 14.17
N TYR A 75 -2.11 3.49 14.36
CA TYR A 75 -2.06 4.95 14.33
C TYR A 75 -1.45 5.57 15.59
N ASP A 76 -1.52 4.86 16.71
CA ASP A 76 -1.05 5.33 18.03
C ASP A 76 -0.34 4.18 18.77
N PRO A 77 0.79 3.67 18.24
CA PRO A 77 1.54 2.63 18.92
C PRO A 77 2.20 3.18 20.19
N SER A 78 2.41 2.31 21.18
CA SER A 78 3.23 2.67 22.34
C SER A 78 4.65 3.04 21.93
N ALA A 79 5.42 3.65 22.85
CA ALA A 79 6.84 3.98 22.62
C ALA A 79 7.70 2.78 22.19
N ASN A 80 7.29 1.55 22.55
CA ASN A 80 7.98 0.31 22.19
C ASN A 80 7.38 -0.38 20.96
N GLY A 81 6.53 0.30 20.18
CA GLY A 81 5.93 -0.22 18.95
C GLY A 81 4.72 -1.15 19.15
N VAL A 82 4.31 -1.42 20.40
CA VAL A 82 3.11 -2.24 20.67
C VAL A 82 1.85 -1.56 20.11
N PRO A 83 1.05 -2.23 19.27
CA PRO A 83 -0.16 -1.65 18.69
C PRO A 83 -1.23 -1.42 19.76
N CYS A 84 -2.00 -0.33 19.63
CA CYS A 84 -3.05 0.04 20.59
C CYS A 84 -4.25 -0.92 20.60
N GLY A 85 -4.44 -1.73 19.55
CA GLY A 85 -5.50 -2.73 19.43
C GLY A 85 -6.91 -2.18 19.22
N ARG A 86 -7.09 -0.86 19.20
CA ARG A 86 -8.42 -0.19 19.18
C ARG A 86 -8.68 0.75 18.01
N CYS A 87 -7.69 1.02 17.15
CA CYS A 87 -7.86 1.86 15.97
C CYS A 87 -8.19 1.04 14.74
N ASP A 88 -8.86 1.63 13.74
CA ASP A 88 -9.26 0.96 12.50
C ASP A 88 -8.13 0.17 11.84
N ALA A 89 -6.92 0.76 11.80
CA ALA A 89 -5.77 0.07 11.23
C ALA A 89 -5.34 -1.18 12.01
N CYS A 90 -5.50 -1.20 13.34
CA CYS A 90 -5.25 -2.40 14.14
C CYS A 90 -6.30 -3.47 13.83
N GLU A 91 -7.58 -3.09 13.77
CA GLU A 91 -8.68 -4.02 13.48
C GLU A 91 -8.57 -4.63 12.09
N LEU A 92 -8.31 -3.80 11.06
CA LEU A 92 -8.11 -4.25 9.69
C LEU A 92 -6.90 -5.16 9.56
N ARG A 93 -5.79 -4.83 10.23
CA ARG A 93 -4.59 -5.68 10.24
C ARG A 93 -4.89 -7.02 10.91
N ALA A 94 -5.43 -7.01 12.13
CA ALA A 94 -5.74 -8.24 12.87
C ALA A 94 -6.67 -9.17 12.09
N ARG A 95 -7.71 -8.60 11.47
CA ARG A 95 -8.63 -9.33 10.58
C ARG A 95 -7.92 -9.91 9.36
N GLY A 96 -7.08 -9.13 8.69
CA GLY A 96 -6.28 -9.60 7.57
C GLY A 96 -5.38 -10.79 7.92
N PHE A 97 -4.74 -10.78 9.10
CA PHE A 97 -3.98 -11.92 9.59
C PHE A 97 -4.87 -13.12 9.90
N ALA A 98 -6.00 -12.92 10.59
CA ALA A 98 -6.93 -14.00 10.92
C ALA A 98 -7.51 -14.68 9.67
N GLU A 99 -7.87 -13.90 8.64
CA GLU A 99 -8.36 -14.41 7.36
C GLU A 99 -7.28 -15.07 6.52
N ALA A 100 -6.02 -14.66 6.68
CA ALA A 100 -4.90 -15.22 5.92
C ALA A 100 -4.56 -16.67 6.33
N GLY A 101 -4.88 -17.07 7.57
CA GLY A 101 -4.48 -18.33 8.20
C GLY A 101 -3.04 -18.27 8.68
#